data_AF-A0A7S1ZJI4-F1
#
_entry.id   AF-A0A7S1ZJI4-F1
#
_cell.length_a   1.000
_cell.length_b   1.000
_cell.length_c   1.000
_cell.angle_alpha   90.00
_cell.angle_beta   90.00
_cell.angle_gamma   90.00
#
_symmetry.space_group_name_H-M   'P 1'
#
loop_
_entity.id
_entity.type
_entity.pdbx_description
1 polymer ?
#
loop_
_entity_poly.entity_id
_entity_poly.type
_entity_poly.pdbx_seq_one_letter_code
_entity_poly.pdbx_strand_id
1 'polypeptide(L)'
;PQFQVIGKTFLDIVPAAARIVLLLFIIMYSFSVVGMRLFGGMITRDPANDLSYRLDGTDFADNAYWANNFNDMLSGMNVMFNLLVVNNWPEQADGILAVTGSKYTRLFFLAFHILGVIVVNNLVLAVIIDSFMSEWALDHRIRSTEVDTGDAIIADESHAFFEASNVTGTKTNLSGDYVATFGGLGRKRGNLQHFFTINDRSSSTRIDA
;
A
#
# COMPACT_ATOMS: atom_id res chain seq x y z
N PRO A 1 -6.10 21.39 -8.21
CA PRO A 1 -6.49 21.14 -6.81
C PRO A 1 -6.97 19.69 -6.52
N GLN A 2 -8.00 19.17 -7.21
CA GLN A 2 -8.56 17.83 -6.90
C GLN A 2 -7.56 16.67 -7.09
N PHE A 3 -6.74 16.70 -8.13
CA PHE A 3 -5.68 15.70 -8.34
C PHE A 3 -4.59 15.70 -7.27
N GLN A 4 -4.30 16.85 -6.65
CA GLN A 4 -3.29 16.96 -5.58
C GLN A 4 -3.79 16.33 -4.27
N VAL A 5 -5.10 16.41 -4.01
CA VAL A 5 -5.72 15.77 -2.84
C VAL A 5 -5.64 14.25 -3.00
N ILE A 6 -6.06 13.70 -4.15
CA ILE A 6 -5.98 12.26 -4.43
C ILE A 6 -4.53 11.74 -4.32
N GLY A 7 -3.57 12.51 -4.85
CA GLY A 7 -2.15 12.15 -4.76
C GLY A 7 -1.63 12.12 -3.32
N LYS A 8 -2.04 13.07 -2.47
CA LYS A 8 -1.64 13.12 -1.06
C LYS A 8 -2.21 11.94 -0.28
N THR A 9 -3.51 11.66 -0.42
CA THR A 9 -4.17 10.52 0.24
C THR A 9 -3.54 9.18 -0.18
N PHE A 10 -3.21 9.01 -1.47
CA PHE A 10 -2.52 7.81 -1.94
C PHE A 10 -1.14 7.64 -1.28
N LEU A 11 -0.35 8.72 -1.21
CA LEU A 11 0.97 8.69 -0.60
C LEU A 11 0.91 8.43 0.91
N ASP A 12 -0.14 8.88 1.58
CA ASP A 12 -0.34 8.65 3.02
C ASP A 12 -0.62 7.18 3.35
N ILE A 13 -1.20 6.41 2.41
CA ILE A 13 -1.47 4.95 2.55
C ILE A 13 -0.22 4.09 2.27
N VAL A 14 0.71 4.58 1.44
CA VAL A 14 1.92 3.84 1.04
C VAL A 14 2.71 3.29 2.24
N PRO A 15 3.00 4.05 3.32
CA PRO A 15 3.74 3.55 4.48
C PRO A 15 3.06 2.39 5.20
N ALA A 16 1.72 2.38 5.24
CA ALA A 16 0.95 1.28 5.83
C ALA A 16 1.05 0.02 4.95
N ALA A 17 0.85 0.18 3.64
CA ALA A 17 0.96 -0.92 2.67
C ALA A 17 2.40 -1.47 2.54
N ALA A 18 3.41 -0.60 2.65
CA ALA A 18 4.81 -0.95 2.44
C ALA A 18 5.30 -2.07 3.36
N ARG A 19 4.85 -2.13 4.61
CA ARG A 19 5.23 -3.19 5.56
C ARG A 19 4.80 -4.58 5.10
N ILE A 20 3.63 -4.65 4.46
CA ILE A 20 3.06 -5.92 4.00
C ILE A 20 3.59 -6.29 2.62
N VAL A 21 3.76 -5.29 1.74
CA VAL A 21 4.46 -5.48 0.46
C VAL A 21 5.89 -5.99 0.71
N LEU A 22 6.57 -5.53 1.76
CA LEU A 22 7.87 -6.06 2.16
C LEU A 22 7.80 -7.54 2.59
N LEU A 23 6.78 -7.94 3.35
CA LEU A 23 6.56 -9.34 3.71
C LEU A 23 6.35 -10.22 2.46
N LEU A 24 5.55 -9.73 1.51
CA LEU A 24 5.33 -10.38 0.23
C LEU A 24 6.65 -10.53 -0.55
N PHE A 25 7.46 -9.48 -0.59
CA PHE A 25 8.78 -9.49 -1.23
C PHE A 25 9.72 -10.52 -0.59
N ILE A 26 9.72 -10.66 0.74
CA ILE A 26 10.54 -11.67 1.45
C ILE A 26 10.12 -13.10 1.09
N ILE A 27 8.81 -13.35 0.96
CA ILE A 27 8.28 -14.67 0.58
C ILE A 27 8.66 -14.98 -0.87
N MET A 28 8.48 -14.02 -1.79
CA MET A 28 8.93 -14.15 -3.18
C MET A 28 10.43 -14.44 -3.26
N TYR A 29 11.25 -13.70 -2.50
CA TYR A 29 12.69 -13.92 -2.43
C TYR A 29 13.03 -15.33 -1.96
N SER A 30 12.36 -15.82 -0.92
CA SER A 30 12.57 -17.17 -0.39
C SER A 30 12.25 -18.24 -1.41
N PHE A 31 11.11 -18.12 -2.12
CA PHE A 31 10.75 -19.05 -3.19
C PHE A 31 11.66 -18.92 -4.42
N SER A 32 12.14 -17.72 -4.74
CA SER A 32 13.12 -17.49 -5.82
C SER A 32 14.42 -18.23 -5.53
N VAL A 33 14.94 -18.16 -4.30
CA VAL A 33 16.12 -18.93 -3.87
C VAL A 33 15.89 -20.43 -4.07
N VAL A 34 14.74 -20.97 -3.64
CA VAL A 34 14.41 -22.38 -3.83
C VAL A 34 14.30 -22.72 -5.32
N GLY A 35 13.65 -21.87 -6.11
CA GLY A 35 13.52 -22.03 -7.55
C GLY A 35 14.87 -22.07 -8.28
N MET A 36 15.82 -21.21 -7.91
CA MET A 36 17.19 -21.26 -8.45
C MET A 36 17.91 -22.56 -8.09
N ARG A 37 17.66 -23.14 -6.91
CA ARG A 37 18.27 -24.43 -6.53
C ARG A 37 17.66 -25.60 -7.30
N LEU A 38 16.38 -25.52 -7.64
CA LEU A 38 15.68 -26.61 -8.32
C LEU A 38 15.77 -26.52 -9.84
N PHE A 39 15.73 -25.31 -10.41
CA PHE A 39 15.53 -25.06 -11.84
C PHE A 39 16.62 -24.16 -12.47
N GLY A 40 17.68 -23.85 -11.72
CA GLY A 40 18.76 -23.00 -12.20
C GLY A 40 19.50 -23.61 -13.39
N GLY A 41 19.68 -22.82 -14.44
CA GLY A 41 20.37 -23.22 -15.68
C GLY A 41 19.53 -24.10 -16.63
N MET A 42 18.28 -24.40 -16.28
CA MET A 42 17.45 -25.31 -17.09
C MET A 42 16.81 -24.64 -18.30
N ILE A 43 16.48 -23.34 -18.20
CA ILE A 43 15.99 -22.55 -19.33
C ILE A 43 17.20 -21.94 -20.02
N THR A 44 17.49 -22.43 -21.23
CA THR A 44 18.59 -21.97 -22.06
C THR A 44 18.14 -21.83 -23.52
N ARG A 45 18.82 -20.94 -24.25
CA ARG A 45 18.67 -20.77 -25.71
C ARG A 45 19.85 -21.34 -26.49
N ASP A 46 20.78 -21.99 -25.81
CA ASP A 46 21.97 -22.55 -26.44
C ASP A 46 21.57 -23.73 -27.35
N PRO A 47 21.77 -23.64 -28.68
CA PRO A 47 21.45 -24.73 -29.59
C PRO A 47 22.28 -26.00 -29.33
N ALA A 48 23.42 -25.88 -28.63
CA ALA A 48 24.24 -27.03 -28.26
C ALA A 48 23.71 -27.77 -27.02
N ASN A 49 22.70 -27.23 -26.33
CA ASN A 49 22.13 -27.82 -25.13
C ASN A 49 20.80 -28.54 -25.44
N ASP A 50 20.75 -29.83 -25.13
CA ASP A 50 19.55 -30.68 -25.32
C ASP A 50 18.29 -30.11 -24.66
N LEU A 51 18.42 -29.32 -23.59
CA LEU A 51 17.29 -28.68 -22.91
C LEU A 51 16.62 -27.59 -23.75
N SER A 52 17.35 -26.93 -24.66
CA SER A 52 16.79 -25.92 -25.55
C SER A 52 15.74 -26.54 -26.48
N TYR A 53 16.01 -27.72 -27.03
CA TYR A 53 15.09 -28.44 -27.91
C TYR A 53 13.82 -28.94 -27.20
N ARG A 54 13.84 -29.07 -25.87
CA ARG A 54 12.65 -29.49 -25.10
C ARG A 54 11.61 -28.39 -24.96
N LEU A 55 12.00 -27.14 -25.24
CA LEU A 55 11.11 -25.98 -25.25
C LEU A 55 10.52 -25.71 -26.64
N ASP A 56 11.08 -26.31 -27.69
CA ASP A 56 10.60 -26.12 -29.06
C ASP A 56 9.15 -26.62 -29.21
N GLY A 57 8.28 -25.77 -29.75
CA GLY A 57 6.86 -26.05 -29.92
C GLY A 57 6.02 -25.97 -28.63
N THR A 58 6.58 -25.42 -27.55
CA THR A 58 5.80 -25.06 -26.36
C THR A 58 5.33 -23.62 -26.42
N ASP A 59 4.17 -23.33 -25.83
CA ASP A 59 3.65 -21.95 -25.70
C ASP A 59 4.66 -21.02 -24.99
N PHE A 60 5.56 -21.58 -24.19
CA PHE A 60 6.64 -20.82 -23.55
C PHE A 60 7.63 -20.23 -24.57
N ALA A 61 8.06 -21.04 -25.54
CA ALA A 61 8.98 -20.61 -26.59
C ALA A 61 8.29 -19.67 -27.60
N ASP A 62 7.05 -19.99 -27.97
CA ASP A 62 6.25 -19.21 -28.94
C ASP A 62 5.96 -17.79 -28.44
N ASN A 63 5.69 -17.64 -27.14
CA ASN A 63 5.48 -16.34 -26.51
C ASN A 63 6.78 -15.64 -26.04
N ALA A 64 7.94 -16.22 -26.39
CA ALA A 64 9.26 -15.68 -26.07
C ALA A 64 9.54 -15.44 -24.58
N TYR A 65 9.05 -16.31 -23.67
CA TYR A 65 9.19 -16.17 -22.21
C TYR A 65 10.57 -16.49 -21.64
N TRP A 66 11.63 -16.40 -22.43
CA TRP A 66 13.00 -16.76 -22.05
C TRP A 66 13.56 -15.98 -20.85
N ALA A 67 13.05 -14.76 -20.58
CA ALA A 67 13.41 -13.98 -19.39
C ALA A 67 12.78 -14.53 -18.09
N ASN A 68 11.80 -15.42 -18.21
CA ASN A 68 11.14 -16.11 -17.10
C ASN A 68 11.92 -17.40 -16.79
N ASN A 69 13.08 -17.24 -16.17
CA ASN A 69 13.95 -18.36 -15.78
C ASN A 69 14.46 -18.19 -14.34
N PHE A 70 15.08 -19.24 -13.80
CA PHE A 70 15.70 -19.24 -12.47
C PHE A 70 17.24 -19.30 -12.55
N ASN A 71 17.84 -18.77 -13.62
CA ASN A 71 19.29 -18.83 -13.81
C ASN A 71 20.01 -17.82 -12.90
N ASP A 72 19.35 -16.72 -12.57
CA ASP A 72 19.82 -15.72 -11.63
C ASP A 72 18.68 -15.24 -10.71
N MET A 73 19.05 -14.52 -9.64
CA MET A 73 18.11 -14.07 -8.62
C MET A 73 17.05 -13.11 -9.18
N LEU A 74 17.42 -12.21 -10.09
CA LEU A 74 16.51 -11.19 -10.62
C LEU A 74 15.52 -11.81 -11.59
N SER A 75 15.97 -12.72 -12.46
CA SER A 75 15.10 -13.53 -13.32
C SER A 75 14.17 -14.42 -12.48
N GLY A 76 14.67 -15.06 -11.42
CA GLY A 76 13.82 -15.84 -10.50
C GLY A 76 12.78 -14.97 -9.79
N MET A 77 13.15 -13.76 -9.37
CA MET A 77 12.22 -12.78 -8.80
C MET A 77 11.17 -12.33 -9.82
N ASN A 78 11.54 -12.14 -11.08
CA ASN A 78 10.61 -11.84 -12.17
C ASN A 78 9.60 -12.98 -12.40
N VAL A 79 10.05 -14.25 -12.36
CA VAL A 79 9.13 -15.40 -12.40
C VAL A 79 8.17 -15.37 -11.22
N MET A 80 8.67 -15.21 -9.99
CA MET A 80 7.82 -15.12 -8.79
C MET A 80 6.80 -13.98 -8.89
N PHE A 81 7.19 -12.84 -9.46
CA PHE A 81 6.30 -11.70 -9.67
C PHE A 81 5.20 -12.03 -10.69
N ASN A 82 5.54 -12.63 -11.83
CA ASN A 82 4.54 -13.03 -12.83
C ASN A 82 3.54 -14.06 -12.29
N LEU A 83 4.01 -15.01 -11.47
CA LEU A 83 3.14 -15.95 -10.78
C LEU A 83 2.24 -15.26 -9.76
N LEU A 84 2.74 -14.25 -9.05
CA LEU A 84 1.99 -13.49 -8.05
C LEU A 84 0.80 -12.76 -8.68
N VAL A 85 1.02 -12.12 -9.82
CA VAL A 85 -0.04 -11.43 -10.59
C VAL A 85 -0.90 -12.40 -11.42
N VAL A 86 -0.61 -13.71 -11.36
CA VAL A 86 -1.32 -14.76 -12.09
C VAL A 86 -1.28 -14.55 -13.61
N ASN A 87 -0.19 -13.94 -14.11
CA ASN A 87 -0.03 -13.62 -15.53
C ASN A 87 0.61 -14.79 -16.28
N ASN A 88 -0.17 -15.46 -17.14
CA ASN A 88 0.28 -16.59 -17.98
C ASN A 88 1.16 -17.58 -17.20
N TRP A 89 0.68 -17.94 -16.01
CA TRP A 89 1.37 -18.82 -15.08
C TRP A 89 1.35 -20.30 -15.53
N PRO A 90 0.29 -20.82 -16.20
CA PRO A 90 0.31 -22.19 -16.71
C PRO A 90 1.41 -22.39 -17.76
N GLU A 91 1.59 -21.44 -18.67
CA GLU A 91 2.60 -21.50 -19.74
C GLU A 91 4.01 -21.47 -19.16
N GLN A 92 4.24 -20.69 -18.10
CA GLN A 92 5.52 -20.68 -17.37
C GLN A 92 5.77 -22.01 -16.64
N ALA A 93 4.75 -22.56 -15.99
CA ALA A 93 4.86 -23.83 -15.28
C ALA A 93 5.10 -25.00 -16.25
N ASP A 94 4.43 -25.01 -17.39
CA ASP A 94 4.58 -26.03 -18.42
C ASP A 94 5.93 -25.91 -19.15
N GLY A 95 6.45 -24.70 -19.39
CA GLY A 95 7.80 -24.50 -19.91
C GLY A 95 8.88 -25.07 -18.98
N ILE A 96 8.76 -24.83 -17.67
CA ILE A 96 9.72 -25.37 -16.69
C ILE A 96 9.52 -26.89 -16.49
N LEU A 97 8.29 -27.38 -16.60
CA LEU A 97 8.00 -28.82 -16.61
C LEU A 97 8.60 -29.53 -17.83
N ALA A 98 8.56 -28.91 -19.01
CA ALA A 98 9.11 -29.47 -20.24
C ALA A 98 10.61 -29.73 -20.14
N VAL A 99 11.37 -28.79 -19.56
CA VAL A 99 12.81 -28.94 -19.34
C VAL A 99 13.16 -29.86 -18.17
N THR A 100 12.39 -29.82 -17.07
CA THR A 100 12.68 -30.64 -15.88
C THR A 100 12.27 -32.10 -16.06
N GLY A 101 11.18 -32.36 -16.81
CA GLY A 101 10.61 -33.70 -17.00
C GLY A 101 9.98 -34.33 -15.75
N SER A 102 9.80 -33.57 -14.67
CA SER A 102 9.37 -34.08 -13.35
C SER A 102 8.02 -33.52 -12.93
N LYS A 103 7.09 -34.39 -12.51
CA LYS A 103 5.77 -33.97 -12.01
C LYS A 103 5.87 -33.14 -10.71
N TYR A 104 6.97 -33.26 -9.96
CA TYR A 104 7.20 -32.49 -8.74
C TYR A 104 7.34 -30.98 -9.01
N THR A 105 7.70 -30.58 -10.23
CA THR A 105 7.73 -29.17 -10.65
C THR A 105 6.37 -28.51 -10.44
N ARG A 106 5.27 -29.16 -10.82
CA ARG A 106 3.91 -28.62 -10.62
C ARG A 106 3.56 -28.36 -9.16
N LEU A 107 4.09 -29.18 -8.25
CA LEU A 107 3.85 -29.01 -6.81
C LEU A 107 4.50 -27.74 -6.28
N PHE A 108 5.68 -27.35 -6.79
CA PHE A 108 6.33 -26.09 -6.44
C PHE A 108 5.47 -24.88 -6.86
N PHE A 109 5.01 -24.85 -8.12
CA PHE A 109 4.14 -23.77 -8.62
C PHE A 109 2.81 -23.71 -7.87
N LEU A 110 2.19 -24.86 -7.60
CA LEU A 110 0.94 -24.92 -6.84
C LEU A 110 1.11 -24.46 -5.39
N ALA A 111 2.21 -24.86 -4.73
CA ALA A 111 2.50 -24.43 -3.36
C ALA A 111 2.69 -22.91 -3.27
N PHE A 112 3.42 -22.32 -4.23
CA PHE A 112 3.53 -20.86 -4.31
C PHE A 112 2.19 -20.19 -4.62
N HIS A 113 1.36 -20.76 -5.49
CA HIS A 113 0.05 -20.20 -5.80
C HIS A 113 -0.86 -20.18 -4.56
N ILE A 114 -0.91 -21.28 -3.79
CA ILE A 114 -1.72 -21.32 -2.56
C ILE A 114 -1.17 -20.35 -1.53
N LEU A 115 0.12 -20.39 -1.23
CA LEU A 115 0.70 -19.59 -0.16
C LEU A 115 0.82 -18.10 -0.53
N GLY A 116 1.42 -17.81 -1.68
CA GLY A 116 1.70 -16.45 -2.14
C GLY A 116 0.46 -15.74 -2.65
N VAL A 117 -0.29 -16.36 -3.58
CA VAL A 117 -1.44 -15.71 -4.22
C VAL A 117 -2.70 -15.83 -3.36
N ILE A 118 -3.08 -17.03 -2.94
CA ILE A 118 -4.37 -17.21 -2.25
C ILE A 118 -4.31 -16.72 -0.81
N VAL A 119 -3.22 -16.94 -0.09
CA VAL A 119 -3.14 -16.53 1.33
C VAL A 119 -2.56 -15.13 1.47
N VAL A 120 -1.33 -14.91 1.01
CA VAL A 120 -0.58 -13.68 1.32
C VAL A 120 -1.10 -12.49 0.51
N ASN A 121 -1.34 -12.64 -0.79
CA ASN A 121 -1.86 -11.54 -1.60
C ASN A 121 -3.26 -11.11 -1.14
N ASN A 122 -4.13 -12.06 -0.79
CA ASN A 122 -5.44 -11.73 -0.21
C ASN A 122 -5.35 -11.09 1.17
N LEU A 123 -4.33 -11.42 1.98
CA LEU A 123 -4.05 -10.69 3.22
C LEU A 123 -3.62 -9.25 2.94
N VAL A 124 -2.78 -9.02 1.92
CA VAL A 124 -2.39 -7.66 1.50
C VAL A 124 -3.63 -6.86 1.09
N LEU A 125 -4.49 -7.43 0.25
CA LEU A 125 -5.74 -6.80 -0.17
C LEU A 125 -6.65 -6.50 1.02
N ALA A 126 -6.77 -7.42 1.97
CA ALA A 126 -7.58 -7.23 3.18
C ALA A 126 -7.08 -6.03 4.00
N VAL A 127 -5.76 -5.89 4.20
CA VAL A 127 -5.23 -4.76 4.98
C VAL A 127 -5.34 -3.45 4.21
N ILE A 128 -5.15 -3.46 2.89
CA ILE A 128 -5.37 -2.27 2.07
C ILE A 128 -6.82 -1.80 2.21
N ILE A 129 -7.79 -2.71 2.09
CA ILE A 129 -9.21 -2.41 2.28
C ILE A 129 -9.47 -1.90 3.70
N ASP A 130 -8.91 -2.53 4.74
CA ASP A 130 -9.07 -2.09 6.13
C ASP A 130 -8.54 -0.67 6.34
N SER A 131 -7.41 -0.33 5.73
CA SER A 131 -6.81 1.01 5.79
C SER A 131 -7.72 2.05 5.12
N PHE A 132 -8.22 1.75 3.92
CA PHE A 132 -9.19 2.60 3.22
C PHE A 132 -10.50 2.76 3.99
N MET A 133 -11.04 1.68 4.56
CA MET A 133 -12.27 1.71 5.34
C MET A 133 -12.10 2.50 6.63
N SER A 134 -10.93 2.41 7.27
CA SER A 134 -10.58 3.20 8.45
C SER A 134 -10.54 4.70 8.14
N GLU A 135 -9.89 5.10 7.05
CA GLU A 135 -9.86 6.51 6.61
C GLU A 135 -11.25 7.03 6.23
N TRP A 136 -12.01 6.23 5.48
CA TRP A 136 -13.37 6.59 5.08
C TRP A 136 -14.32 6.73 6.29
N ALA A 137 -14.24 5.82 7.26
CA ALA A 137 -15.03 5.88 8.48
C ALA A 137 -14.65 7.08 9.36
N LEU A 138 -13.38 7.48 9.38
CA LEU A 138 -12.92 8.67 10.08
C LEU A 138 -13.50 9.94 9.44
N ASP A 139 -13.43 10.08 8.11
CA ASP A 139 -13.97 11.23 7.38
C ASP A 139 -15.49 11.38 7.59
N HIS A 140 -16.24 10.27 7.57
CA HIS A 140 -17.68 10.28 7.83
C HIS A 140 -18.03 10.69 9.27
N ARG A 141 -17.23 10.25 10.24
CA ARG A 141 -17.39 10.67 11.63
C ARG A 141 -17.18 12.17 11.77
N ILE A 142 -16.08 12.69 11.22
CA ILE A 142 -15.74 14.12 11.24
C ILE A 142 -16.90 14.95 10.66
N ARG A 143 -17.41 14.58 9.48
CA ARG A 143 -18.52 15.28 8.83
C ARG A 143 -19.83 15.19 9.60
N SER A 144 -20.12 14.06 10.26
CA SER A 144 -21.32 13.92 11.09
C SER A 144 -21.26 14.78 12.35
N THR A 145 -20.09 14.91 12.99
CA THR A 145 -19.88 15.84 14.11
C THR A 145 -19.98 17.31 13.69
N GLU A 146 -19.56 17.67 12.47
CA GLU A 146 -19.75 19.02 11.91
C GLU A 146 -21.23 19.41 11.86
N VAL A 147 -22.04 18.51 11.33
CA VAL A 147 -23.47 18.75 11.05
C VAL A 147 -24.30 18.80 12.33
N ASP A 148 -23.97 17.98 13.33
CA ASP A 148 -24.79 17.86 14.56
C ASP A 148 -24.42 18.92 15.62
N THR A 149 -23.16 19.38 15.64
CA THR A 149 -22.69 20.26 16.72
C THR A 149 -22.64 21.73 16.33
N GLY A 150 -22.45 22.08 15.05
CA GLY A 150 -22.09 23.45 14.65
C GLY A 150 -20.80 23.96 15.31
N ASP A 151 -20.12 23.10 16.06
CA ASP A 151 -18.93 23.41 16.85
C ASP A 151 -17.68 22.88 16.18
N ALA A 152 -16.59 23.56 16.47
CA ALA A 152 -15.29 23.39 15.85
C ALA A 152 -14.75 21.97 15.86
N ILE A 153 -14.22 21.61 14.70
CA ILE A 153 -13.53 20.35 14.47
C ILE A 153 -12.04 20.57 14.69
N ILE A 154 -11.48 19.78 15.62
CA ILE A 154 -10.04 19.65 15.80
C ILE A 154 -9.54 18.75 14.67
N ALA A 155 -8.98 19.36 13.64
CA ALA A 155 -8.37 18.68 12.51
C ALA A 155 -6.86 18.65 12.76
N ASP A 156 -6.36 17.52 13.26
CA ASP A 156 -4.96 17.30 13.66
C ASP A 156 -4.61 17.95 15.02
N GLU A 157 -3.66 17.36 15.76
CA GLU A 157 -3.34 17.69 17.17
C GLU A 157 -2.95 19.16 17.43
N SER A 158 -2.84 19.99 16.39
CA SER A 158 -2.44 21.39 16.45
C SER A 158 -3.39 22.39 15.78
N HIS A 159 -4.44 21.97 15.06
CA HIS A 159 -5.31 22.90 14.32
C HIS A 159 -6.79 22.67 14.61
N ALA A 160 -7.50 23.73 14.98
CA ALA A 160 -8.93 23.67 15.24
C ALA A 160 -9.62 24.84 14.53
N PHE A 161 -10.61 24.52 13.70
CA PHE A 161 -11.35 25.50 12.91
C PHE A 161 -12.61 25.91 13.69
N PHE A 162 -12.69 27.18 14.10
CA PHE A 162 -13.86 27.71 14.83
C PHE A 162 -14.53 28.82 14.02
N GLU A 163 -15.86 28.76 13.92
CA GLU A 163 -16.65 29.91 13.50
C GLU A 163 -16.84 30.83 14.72
N ALA A 164 -16.27 32.04 14.69
CA ALA A 164 -16.27 32.97 15.83
C ALA A 164 -17.70 33.38 16.26
N SER A 165 -18.67 33.24 15.35
CA SER A 165 -20.09 33.46 15.59
C SER A 165 -20.69 32.52 16.64
N ASN A 166 -20.28 31.25 16.67
CA ASN A 166 -20.82 30.25 17.59
C ASN A 166 -20.25 30.37 19.00
N VAL A 167 -18.99 30.80 19.14
CA VAL A 167 -18.35 30.98 20.46
C VAL A 167 -18.78 32.29 21.14
N THR A 168 -18.97 33.36 20.37
CA THR A 168 -19.29 34.70 20.91
C THR A 168 -20.78 35.00 20.99
N GLY A 169 -21.63 34.18 20.36
CA GLY A 169 -23.08 34.41 20.29
C GLY A 169 -23.48 35.66 19.49
N THR A 170 -22.55 36.24 18.73
CA THR A 170 -22.80 37.43 17.89
C THR A 170 -22.49 37.11 16.43
N LYS A 171 -23.37 37.52 15.50
CA LYS A 171 -23.18 37.30 14.06
C LYS A 171 -22.07 38.21 13.53
N THR A 172 -20.82 37.79 13.68
CA THR A 172 -19.68 38.61 13.27
C THR A 172 -19.21 38.36 11.83
N ASN A 173 -19.68 37.30 11.15
CA ASN A 173 -19.23 36.94 9.78
C ASN A 173 -17.69 36.83 9.65
N LEU A 174 -17.00 36.63 10.77
CA LEU A 174 -15.56 36.45 10.84
C LEU A 174 -15.28 34.94 10.91
N SER A 175 -14.53 34.44 9.93
CA SER A 175 -14.01 33.07 9.89
C SER A 175 -12.49 33.15 9.75
N GLY A 176 -11.75 32.34 10.51
CA GLY A 176 -10.29 32.38 10.54
C GLY A 176 -9.67 31.09 11.09
N ASP A 177 -8.41 30.87 10.75
CA ASP A 177 -7.63 29.72 11.21
C ASP A 177 -7.04 30.03 12.60
N TYR A 178 -7.45 29.28 13.62
CA TYR A 178 -6.95 29.43 14.98
C TYR A 178 -6.08 28.24 15.38
N VAL A 179 -4.84 28.52 15.78
CA VAL A 179 -3.87 27.50 16.22
C VAL A 179 -3.81 27.50 17.75
N ALA A 180 -4.34 26.47 18.39
CA ALA A 180 -4.23 26.28 19.83
C ALA A 180 -2.94 25.51 20.14
N THR A 181 -1.94 26.18 20.71
CA THR A 181 -0.70 25.52 21.16
C THR A 181 -0.87 25.04 22.59
N PHE A 182 -0.90 23.73 22.83
CA PHE A 182 -0.90 23.18 24.19
C PHE A 182 0.46 23.44 24.85
N GLY A 183 0.52 24.43 25.72
CA GLY A 183 1.66 24.65 26.61
C GLY A 183 1.84 23.42 27.51
N GLY A 184 2.92 22.68 27.30
CA GLY A 184 3.13 21.39 27.93
C GLY A 184 3.06 21.42 29.45
N LEU A 185 2.45 20.39 30.05
CA LEU A 185 3.16 19.40 30.86
C LEU A 185 2.16 18.37 31.42
N GLY A 186 2.59 17.10 31.40
CA GLY A 186 2.30 16.17 32.49
C GLY A 186 0.85 15.70 32.62
N ARG A 187 0.60 14.51 32.06
CA ARG A 187 -0.43 13.55 32.43
C ARG A 187 -0.86 13.68 33.91
N LYS A 188 -1.94 14.43 34.19
CA LYS A 188 -2.69 14.31 35.45
C LYS A 188 -4.18 14.31 35.18
N ARG A 189 -4.75 13.13 35.45
CA ARG A 189 -6.18 12.86 35.55
C ARG A 189 -6.73 13.71 36.69
N GLY A 190 -7.46 14.78 36.39
CA GLY A 190 -8.10 15.61 37.40
C GLY A 190 -8.61 16.92 36.83
N ASN A 191 -9.95 17.08 36.82
CA ASN A 191 -10.72 18.32 36.68
C ASN A 191 -10.03 19.48 35.94
N LEU A 192 -10.29 19.57 34.63
CA LEU A 192 -9.97 20.75 33.82
C LEU A 192 -11.00 21.85 34.10
N GLN A 193 -10.79 22.61 35.17
CA GLN A 193 -11.36 23.95 35.28
C GLN A 193 -10.25 24.96 35.06
N HIS A 194 -10.46 25.80 34.05
CA HIS A 194 -9.69 26.99 33.71
C HIS A 194 -8.21 26.75 33.36
N PHE A 195 -7.87 26.88 32.08
CA PHE A 195 -6.74 27.71 31.61
C PHE A 195 -6.69 27.65 30.08
N PHE A 196 -7.43 28.55 29.41
CA PHE A 196 -7.20 28.88 28.00
C PHE A 196 -6.45 30.20 27.96
N THR A 197 -5.28 30.23 27.33
CA THR A 197 -4.58 31.46 26.99
C THR A 197 -4.70 31.65 25.48
N ILE A 198 -5.62 32.52 25.05
CA ILE A 198 -5.76 32.90 23.64
C ILE A 198 -4.67 33.92 23.35
N ASN A 199 -3.69 33.53 22.56
CA ASN A 199 -2.66 34.45 22.07
C ASN A 199 -3.15 35.01 20.73
N ASP A 200 -3.78 36.19 20.78
CA ASP A 200 -4.28 36.88 19.59
C ASP A 200 -3.08 37.50 18.83
N ARG A 201 -2.62 36.81 17.78
CA ARG A 201 -1.73 37.43 16.80
C ARG A 201 -2.59 38.15 15.78
N SER A 202 -2.85 39.43 16.05
CA SER A 202 -3.48 40.35 15.12
C SER A 202 -2.72 40.38 13.78
N SER A 203 -3.25 39.73 12.74
CA SER A 203 -2.87 40.02 11.36
C SER A 203 -3.77 41.15 10.86
N SER A 204 -3.13 42.26 10.51
CA SER A 204 -3.70 43.52 10.04
C SER A 204 -4.78 43.35 8.96
N THR A 205 -6.00 43.80 9.27
CA THR A 205 -7.02 44.07 8.26
C THR A 205 -6.73 45.43 7.62
N ARG A 206 -6.35 45.42 6.34
CA ARG A 206 -6.28 46.62 5.50
C ARG A 206 -7.68 46.83 4.92
N ILE A 207 -8.34 47.92 5.30
CA ILE A 207 -9.61 48.38 4.72
C ILE A 207 -9.25 49.38 3.63
N ASP A 208 -9.39 48.98 2.37
CA ASP A 208 -9.42 49.94 1.26
C ASP A 208 -10.89 50.25 0.96
N ALA A 209 -11.21 51.55 1.00
CA ALA A 209 -12.51 52.14 0.69
C ALA A 209 -12.74 52.26 -0.82
#